data_AF-A0A0N4VSI1-F1
#
_entry.id   AF-A0A0N4VSI1-F1
#
_cell.length_a   1.000
_cell.length_b   1.000
_cell.length_c   1.000
_cell.angle_alpha   90.00
_cell.angle_beta   90.00
_cell.angle_gamma   90.00
#
_symmetry.space_group_name_H-M   'P 1'
#
loop_
_entity.id
_entity.type
_entity.pdbx_description
1 polymer ?
#
loop_
_entity_poly.entity_id
_entity_poly.type
_entity_poly.pdbx_seq_one_letter_code
_entity_poly.pdbx_strand_id
1 'polypeptide(L)' 'MDLLRQRNAKKCLDACGTPKPTPKPNIHGRKVMVCVWWNSKGLVYFEVLDSGQGVTANTYKGQLNRVD' A
#
# COMPACT_ATOMS: atom_id res chain seq x y z
N MET A 1 -2.33 -8.22 -13.28
CA MET A 1 -2.76 -7.65 -11.99
C MET A 1 -1.68 -7.99 -10.98
N ASP A 2 -0.46 -7.45 -11.16
CA ASP A 2 0.77 -8.03 -10.60
C ASP A 2 1.73 -6.95 -10.08
N LEU A 3 1.23 -6.04 -9.24
CA LEU A 3 2.05 -4.96 -8.66
C LEU A 3 1.98 -4.84 -7.14
N LEU A 4 1.50 -5.85 -6.43
CA LEU A 4 1.28 -5.74 -4.97
C LEU A 4 1.96 -6.81 -4.11
N ARG A 5 3.17 -7.24 -4.51
CA ARG A 5 4.01 -8.01 -3.59
C ARG A 5 5.51 -7.80 -3.76
N GLN A 6 5.96 -6.56 -3.55
CA GLN A 6 7.36 -6.33 -3.17
C GLN A 6 7.52 -6.76 -1.69
N ARG A 7 7.54 -8.07 -1.43
CA ARG A 7 7.88 -8.61 -0.11
C ARG A 7 9.35 -8.26 0.14
N ASN A 8 9.61 -7.36 1.08
CA ASN A 8 10.95 -7.20 1.64
C ASN A 8 11.24 -8.44 2.50
N ALA A 9 11.67 -9.51 1.85
CA ALA A 9 12.23 -10.66 2.53
C ALA A 9 13.68 -10.33 2.84
N LYS A 10 14.01 -10.28 4.14
CA LYS A 10 15.40 -10.23 4.60
C LYS A 10 16.07 -11.51 4.10
N LYS A 11 16.87 -11.41 3.05
CA LYS A 11 17.64 -12.56 2.56
C LYS A 11 18.83 -12.70 3.50
N CYS A 12 18.77 -13.66 4.42
CA CYS A 12 19.95 -14.09 5.16
C CYS A 12 20.94 -14.64 4.13
N LEU A 13 22.11 -14.02 4.04
CA LEU A 13 23.17 -14.46 3.16
C LEU A 13 24.04 -15.40 3.99
N ASP A 14 24.07 -16.66 3.58
CA ASP A 14 25.01 -17.65 4.07
C ASP A 14 26.44 -17.15 3.77
N ALA A 15 27.38 -17.42 4.67
CA ALA A 15 28.65 -16.70 4.85
C ALA A 15 29.68 -16.74 3.68
N CYS A 16 29.29 -17.13 2.47
CA CYS A 16 30.17 -17.11 1.30
C CYS A 16 29.40 -16.81 -0.01
N GLY A 17 28.47 -15.87 0.02
CA GLY A 17 27.84 -15.33 -1.18
C GLY A 17 27.90 -13.80 -1.16
N THR A 18 28.49 -13.18 -2.18
CA THR A 18 28.46 -11.72 -2.31
C THR A 18 26.99 -11.25 -2.33
N PRO A 19 26.60 -10.30 -1.46
CA PRO A 19 25.25 -9.75 -1.48
C PRO A 19 24.96 -9.17 -2.86
N LYS A 20 23.98 -9.72 -3.58
CA LYS A 20 23.51 -9.07 -4.81
C LYS A 20 22.89 -7.72 -4.42
N PRO A 21 23.41 -6.58 -4.90
CA PRO A 21 22.85 -5.27 -4.56
C PRO A 21 21.41 -5.20 -5.07
N THR A 22 20.46 -5.01 -4.15
CA THR A 22 19.10 -4.63 -4.55
C THR A 22 19.10 -3.14 -4.87
N PRO A 23 18.60 -2.72 -6.05
CA PRO A 23 18.50 -1.30 -6.38
C PRO A 23 17.64 -0.59 -5.33
N LYS A 24 18.02 0.64 -4.98
CA LYS A 24 17.25 1.46 -4.04
C LYS A 24 15.84 1.65 -4.59
N PRO A 25 14.78 1.42 -3.78
CA PRO A 25 13.42 1.66 -4.23
C PRO A 25 13.25 3.14 -4.60
N ASN A 26 12.61 3.40 -5.74
CA ASN A 26 12.32 4.76 -6.18
C ASN A 26 11.29 5.40 -5.25
N ILE A 27 11.72 6.43 -4.49
CA ILE A 27 10.89 7.17 -3.53
C ILE A 27 9.76 7.93 -4.25
N HIS A 28 9.97 8.32 -5.51
CA HIS A 28 8.98 8.99 -6.37
C HIS A 28 8.19 8.00 -7.23
N GLY A 29 8.20 6.71 -6.89
CA GLY A 29 7.38 5.72 -7.56
C GLY A 29 5.88 6.03 -7.45
N ARG A 30 5.06 5.35 -8.27
CA ARG A 30 3.59 5.45 -8.18
C ARG A 30 3.13 5.10 -6.76
N LYS A 31 2.64 6.11 -6.05
CA LYS A 31 2.08 5.96 -4.70
C LYS A 31 0.56 5.83 -4.82
N VAL A 32 0.02 4.69 -4.39
CA VAL A 32 -1.42 4.49 -4.20
C VAL A 32 -1.78 4.82 -2.76
N MET A 33 -2.98 5.38 -2.56
CA MET A 33 -3.50 5.70 -1.23
C MET A 33 -4.65 4.73 -0.91
N VAL A 34 -4.64 4.13 0.27
CA VAL A 34 -5.68 3.17 0.68
C VAL A 34 -6.45 3.77 1.85
N CYS A 35 -7.77 3.85 1.72
CA CYS A 35 -8.69 4.20 2.80
C CYS A 35 -9.30 2.94 3.39
N VAL A 36 -9.30 2.84 4.71
CA VAL A 36 -9.78 1.64 5.41
C VAL A 36 -10.69 2.03 6.57
N TRP A 37 -11.87 1.43 6.59
CA TRP A 37 -12.87 1.56 7.64
C TRP A 37 -13.01 0.21 8.34
N TRP A 38 -12.87 0.21 9.66
CA TRP A 38 -12.91 -1.02 10.46
C TRP A 38 -13.51 -0.72 11.83
N ASN A 39 -14.06 -1.75 12.46
CA ASN A 39 -14.58 -1.73 13.82
C ASN A 39 -13.95 -2.87 14.65
N SER A 40 -14.33 -3.00 15.92
CA SER A 40 -13.82 -4.07 16.80
C SER A 40 -14.12 -5.49 16.32
N LYS A 41 -15.10 -5.67 15.43
CA LYS A 41 -15.46 -6.95 14.83
C LYS A 41 -14.67 -7.26 13.56
N GLY A 42 -14.07 -6.25 12.92
CA GLY A 42 -13.21 -6.43 11.76
C GLY A 42 -13.30 -5.31 10.73
N LEU A 43 -12.84 -5.64 9.52
CA LEU A 43 -12.81 -4.74 8.38
C LEU A 43 -14.22 -4.51 7.81
N VAL A 44 -14.66 -3.26 7.75
CA VAL A 44 -15.99 -2.88 7.25
C VAL A 44 -15.92 -2.52 5.77
N TYR A 45 -14.96 -1.68 5.39
CA TYR A 45 -14.80 -1.22 4.01
C TYR A 45 -13.36 -0.82 3.73
N PHE A 46 -12.90 -1.00 2.50
CA PHE A 46 -11.65 -0.44 2.04
C PHE A 46 -11.78 0.03 0.60
N GLU A 47 -11.05 1.09 0.27
CA GLU A 47 -10.98 1.65 -1.08
C GLU A 47 -9.53 1.99 -1.40
N VAL A 48 -9.08 1.63 -2.60
CA VAL A 48 -7.76 1.98 -3.12
C VAL A 48 -7.95 3.12 -4.11
N LEU A 49 -7.37 4.28 -3.80
CA LEU A 49 -7.35 5.43 -4.68
C LEU A 49 -6.20 5.27 -5.70
N ASP A 50 -6.46 5.77 -6.91
CA ASP A 50 -5.49 5.76 -7.99
C ASP A 50 -4.24 6.58 -7.65
N SER A 51 -3.14 6.23 -8.33
CA SER A 51 -1.84 6.81 -8.03
C SER A 51 -1.82 8.31 -8.26
N GLY A 52 -1.43 9.08 -7.24
CA GLY A 52 -1.39 10.54 -7.29
C GLY A 52 -2.69 11.24 -6.89
N GLN A 53 -3.78 10.51 -6.62
CA GLN A 53 -4.98 11.08 -6.00
C GLN A 53 -4.92 10.91 -4.48
N GLY A 54 -5.15 12.02 -3.76
CA GLY A 54 -5.30 12.04 -2.31
C GLY A 54 -6.77 11.97 -1.88
N VAL A 55 -6.99 11.83 -0.58
CA VAL A 55 -8.33 11.93 0.01
C VAL A 55 -8.74 13.41 0.05
N THR A 56 -9.48 13.84 -0.97
CA THR A 56 -10.14 15.14 -0.99
C THR A 56 -11.41 15.09 -0.15
N ALA A 57 -11.87 16.23 0.38
CA ALA A 57 -13.10 16.31 1.18
C ALA A 57 -14.33 15.68 0.48
N ASN A 58 -14.42 15.78 -0.84
CA ASN A 58 -15.52 15.16 -1.61
C ASN A 58 -15.43 13.63 -1.62
N THR A 59 -14.22 13.10 -1.79
CA THR A 59 -13.93 11.66 -1.72
C THR A 59 -14.26 11.12 -0.34
N TYR A 60 -13.86 11.83 0.71
CA TYR A 60 -14.14 11.46 2.10
C TYR A 60 -15.65 11.44 2.39
N LYS A 61 -16.40 12.47 1.95
CA LYS A 61 -17.87 12.49 2.08
C LYS A 61 -18.53 11.31 1.35
N GLY A 62 -18.06 11.01 0.14
CA GLY A 62 -18.56 9.86 -0.62
C GLY A 62 -18.25 8.52 0.06
N GLN A 63 -17.06 8.38 0.65
CA GLN A 63 -16.68 7.20 1.43
C GLN A 63 -17.55 7.05 2.68
N LEU A 64 -17.81 8.14 3.39
CA LEU A 64 -18.65 8.11 4.60
C LEU A 64 -20.08 7.69 4.28
N ASN A 65 -20.69 8.24 3.22
CA ASN A 65 -22.02 7.84 2.76
C ASN A 65 -22.15 6.37 2.33
N ARG A 66 -21.03 5.67 2.08
CA ARG A 66 -21.02 4.24 1.73
C ARG A 66 -20.86 3.33 2.94
N VAL A 67 -20.35 3.87 4.04
CA VAL A 67 -20.01 3.13 5.27
C VAL A 67 -21.02 3.38 6.38
N ASP A 68 -21.72 4.52 6.35
CA ASP A 68 -22.93 4.80 7.14
C ASP A 68 -24.11 3.89 6.70
#